data_AF-A0A379GIA6-F1
#
_entry.id   AF-A0A379GIA6-F1
#
_cell.length_a   1.000
_cell.length_b   1.000
_cell.length_c   1.000
_cell.angle_alpha   90.00
_cell.angle_beta   90.00
_cell.angle_gamma   90.00
#
_symmetry.space_group_name_H-M   'P 1'
#
loop_
_entity.id
_entity.type
_entity.pdbx_description
1 polymer ?
#
loop_
_entity_poly.entity_id
_entity_poly.type
_entity_poly.pdbx_seq_one_letter_code
_entity_poly.pdbx_strand_id
1 'polypeptide(L)'
;MKCVGFLLPLHYAAPGFALLFGIIMSQALSPFSQRAGVASSVLGISQLSFSSLYIWVMGWIEVSSINMLVVILFISCIVGTLFLCFPRFTEQKKVKYNV
;
A
#
# COMPACT_ATOMS: atom_id res chain seq x y z
N MET A 1 13.08 -29.52 -0.36
CA MET A 1 13.27 -28.77 -1.62
C MET A 1 12.05 -27.97 -2.10
N LYS A 2 10.95 -27.87 -1.33
CA LYS A 2 9.77 -27.05 -1.71
C LYS A 2 9.90 -25.55 -1.38
N CYS A 3 10.88 -25.15 -0.56
CA CYS A 3 11.02 -23.75 -0.10
C CYS A 3 11.55 -22.78 -1.17
N VAL A 4 12.33 -23.26 -2.16
CA VAL A 4 12.96 -22.39 -3.17
C VAL A 4 11.93 -21.86 -4.17
N GLY A 5 11.01 -22.71 -4.66
CA GLY A 5 9.93 -22.26 -5.55
C GLY A 5 8.90 -21.34 -4.86
N PHE A 6 8.77 -21.45 -3.54
CA PHE A 6 7.83 -20.67 -2.73
C PHE A 6 8.30 -19.22 -2.50
N LEU A 7 9.61 -18.99 -2.40
CA LEU A 7 10.19 -17.68 -2.10
C LEU A 7 10.46 -16.80 -3.32
N LEU A 8 10.54 -17.39 -4.52
CA LEU A 8 10.83 -16.66 -5.76
C LEU A 8 9.83 -15.51 -6.05
N PRO A 9 8.50 -15.73 -5.96
CA PRO A 9 7.53 -14.68 -6.26
C PRO A 9 7.58 -13.54 -5.23
N LEU A 10 7.77 -13.89 -3.96
CA LEU A 10 7.94 -12.95 -2.85
C LEU A 10 9.19 -12.07 -3.04
N HIS A 11 10.29 -12.67 -3.48
CA HIS A 11 11.55 -11.95 -3.74
C HIS A 11 11.41 -10.90 -4.84
N TYR A 12 10.57 -11.16 -5.85
CA TYR A 12 10.35 -10.23 -6.95
C TYR A 12 9.31 -9.15 -6.63
N ALA A 13 8.23 -9.52 -5.92
CA ALA A 13 7.15 -8.60 -5.58
C ALA A 13 7.52 -7.61 -4.46
N ALA A 14 8.34 -8.03 -3.48
CA ALA A 14 8.74 -7.21 -2.35
C ALA A 14 9.46 -5.89 -2.71
N PRO A 15 10.51 -5.87 -3.57
CA PRO A 15 11.18 -4.62 -3.93
C PRO A 15 10.27 -3.69 -4.74
N GLY A 16 9.43 -4.24 -5.64
CA GLY A 16 8.45 -3.43 -6.38
C GLY A 16 7.41 -2.77 -5.48
N PHE A 17 6.89 -3.52 -4.51
CA PHE A 17 5.96 -3.00 -3.51
C PHE A 17 6.60 -1.91 -2.63
N ALA A 18 7.82 -2.14 -2.11
CA ALA A 18 8.53 -1.18 -1.27
C ALA A 18 8.83 0.13 -2.01
N LEU A 19 9.25 0.05 -3.28
CA LEU A 19 9.48 1.22 -4.13
C LEU A 19 8.19 2.00 -4.35
N LEU A 20 7.11 1.35 -4.79
CA LEU A 20 5.84 2.04 -5.05
C LEU A 20 5.27 2.71 -3.79
N PHE A 21 5.28 1.99 -2.66
CA PHE A 21 4.83 2.54 -1.38
C PHE A 21 5.68 3.75 -0.94
N GLY A 22 7.00 3.68 -1.13
CA GLY A 22 7.92 4.79 -0.87
C GLY A 22 7.65 6.03 -1.73
N ILE A 23 7.37 5.85 -3.03
CA ILE A 23 7.05 6.95 -3.95
C ILE A 23 5.73 7.62 -3.53
N ILE A 24 4.69 6.84 -3.23
CA ILE A 24 3.38 7.36 -2.81
C ILE A 24 3.47 8.13 -1.49
N MET A 25 4.21 7.58 -0.51
CA MET A 25 4.45 8.24 0.77
C MET A 25 5.20 9.57 0.59
N SER A 26 6.20 9.60 -0.28
CA SER A 26 6.95 10.82 -0.61
C SER A 26 6.05 11.90 -1.23
N GLN A 27 5.13 11.49 -2.11
CA GLN A 27 4.14 12.40 -2.71
C GLN A 27 3.08 12.89 -1.73
N ALA A 28 2.68 12.07 -0.76
CA ALA A 28 1.75 12.47 0.30
C ALA A 28 2.39 13.44 1.32
N LEU A 29 3.73 13.44 1.42
CA LEU A 29 4.49 14.30 2.33
C LEU A 29 4.69 15.74 1.81
N SER A 30 4.77 15.93 0.50
CA SER A 30 5.01 17.23 -0.13
C SER A 30 4.08 18.36 0.37
N PRO A 31 2.77 18.12 0.61
CA PRO A 31 1.86 19.11 1.21
C PRO A 31 1.71 19.03 2.75
N PHE A 32 2.30 18.04 3.44
CA PHE A 32 2.12 17.78 4.89
C PHE A 32 3.45 17.68 5.67
N SER A 33 4.40 18.57 5.38
CA SER A 33 5.75 18.59 5.99
C SER A 33 5.75 18.51 7.53
N GLN A 34 4.72 19.04 8.22
CA GLN A 34 4.63 19.01 9.69
C GLN A 34 4.12 17.71 10.32
N ARG A 35 3.45 16.80 9.58
CA ARG A 35 2.88 15.53 10.12
C ARG A 35 3.07 14.32 9.20
N ALA A 36 4.03 14.44 8.31
CA ALA A 36 4.59 13.43 7.43
C ALA A 36 4.60 11.99 7.99
N GLY A 37 5.22 11.81 9.17
CA GLY A 37 5.37 10.50 9.80
C GLY A 37 4.03 9.91 10.27
N VAL A 38 3.12 10.74 10.79
CA VAL A 38 1.84 10.29 11.33
C VAL A 38 0.93 9.77 10.21
N ALA A 39 0.91 10.44 9.06
CA ALA A 39 0.14 10.00 7.91
C ALA A 39 0.61 8.63 7.38
N SER A 40 1.92 8.42 7.31
CA SER A 40 2.50 7.14 6.89
C SER A 40 2.23 6.01 7.89
N SER A 41 2.38 6.27 9.19
CA SER A 41 2.05 5.27 10.22
C SER A 41 0.57 4.88 10.19
N VAL A 42 -0.35 5.83 10.03
CA VAL A 42 -1.79 5.55 9.96
C VAL A 42 -2.13 4.75 8.70
N LEU A 43 -1.56 5.09 7.55
CA LEU A 43 -1.72 4.30 6.32
C LEU A 43 -1.17 2.88 6.49
N GLY A 44 0.04 2.73 7.02
CA GLY A 44 0.65 1.42 7.26
C GLY A 44 -0.15 0.55 8.23
N ILE A 45 -0.62 1.11 9.35
CA ILE A 45 -1.44 0.40 10.34
C ILE A 45 -2.80 0.03 9.75
N SER A 46 -3.43 0.91 8.97
CA SER A 46 -4.70 0.60 8.30
C SER A 46 -4.53 -0.58 7.35
N GLN A 47 -3.46 -0.60 6.56
CA GLN A 47 -3.17 -1.66 5.60
C GLN A 47 -2.89 -3.01 6.30
N LEU A 48 -2.14 -2.99 7.39
CA LEU A 48 -1.87 -4.19 8.21
C LEU A 48 -3.16 -4.70 8.88
N SER A 49 -4.03 -3.80 9.33
CA SER A 49 -5.31 -4.13 9.95
C SER A 49 -6.26 -4.80 8.95
N PHE A 50 -6.36 -4.27 7.73
CA PHE A 50 -7.14 -4.90 6.66
C PHE A 50 -6.57 -6.26 6.27
N SER A 51 -5.24 -6.43 6.24
CA SER A 51 -4.60 -7.71 5.97
C SER A 51 -4.91 -8.75 7.06
N SER A 52 -4.87 -8.37 8.33
CA SER A 52 -5.21 -9.26 9.45
C SER A 52 -6.67 -9.72 9.42
N LEU A 53 -7.61 -8.80 9.15
CA LEU A 53 -9.03 -9.14 8.97
C LEU A 53 -9.24 -10.04 7.75
N TYR A 54 -8.54 -9.77 6.65
CA TYR A 54 -8.61 -10.57 5.43
C TYR A 54 -8.10 -12.00 5.66
N ILE A 55 -6.96 -12.15 6.33
CA ILE A 55 -6.41 -13.47 6.70
C ILE A 55 -7.37 -14.21 7.64
N TRP A 56 -8.02 -13.50 8.56
CA TRP A 56 -8.99 -14.11 9.47
C TRP A 56 -10.23 -14.65 8.74
N VAL A 57 -10.82 -13.86 7.84
CA VAL A 57 -11.98 -14.28 7.03
C VAL A 57 -11.62 -15.43 6.09
N MET A 58 -10.44 -15.36 5.49
CA MET A 58 -9.96 -16.37 4.56
C MET A 58 -9.45 -17.65 5.24
N GLY A 59 -9.06 -17.56 6.50
CA GLY A 59 -8.69 -18.71 7.33
C GLY A 59 -9.83 -19.70 7.54
N TRP A 60 -11.10 -19.26 7.39
CA TRP A 60 -12.25 -20.17 7.38
C TRP A 60 -12.43 -20.96 6.08
N ILE A 61 -11.76 -20.57 4.99
CA ILE A 61 -11.94 -21.15 3.65
C ILE A 61 -10.75 -22.04 3.23
N GLU A 62 -9.73 -22.17 4.09
CA GLU A 62 -8.54 -23.05 3.93
C GLU A 62 -7.88 -22.96 2.52
N VAL A 63 -7.89 -21.78 1.91
CA VAL A 63 -7.21 -21.53 0.63
C VAL A 63 -5.73 -21.22 0.86
N SER A 64 -4.90 -21.66 -0.08
CA SER A 64 -3.44 -21.49 -0.06
C SER A 64 -3.01 -20.05 0.22
N SER A 65 -2.25 -19.86 1.31
CA SER A 65 -1.85 -18.57 1.87
C SER A 65 -1.02 -17.70 0.90
N ILE A 66 -0.26 -18.32 -0.01
CA ILE A 66 0.54 -17.61 -1.05
C ILE A 66 -0.38 -16.84 -1.99
N ASN A 67 -1.46 -17.46 -2.44
CA ASN A 67 -2.34 -16.86 -3.44
C ASN A 67 -3.02 -15.62 -2.85
N MET A 68 -3.38 -15.67 -1.57
CA MET A 68 -3.90 -14.52 -0.83
C MET A 68 -2.88 -13.40 -0.65
N LEU A 69 -1.65 -13.77 -0.34
CA LEU A 69 -0.58 -12.80 -0.17
C LEU A 69 -0.27 -12.09 -1.49
N VAL A 70 -0.16 -12.82 -2.59
CA VAL A 70 0.06 -12.23 -3.92
C VAL A 70 -1.10 -11.29 -4.31
N VAL A 71 -2.34 -11.70 -4.05
CA VAL A 71 -3.53 -10.86 -4.33
C VAL A 71 -3.50 -9.56 -3.52
N ILE A 72 -3.17 -9.59 -2.24
CA ILE A 72 -3.15 -8.37 -1.42
C ILE A 72 -2.01 -7.43 -1.81
N LEU A 73 -0.85 -7.96 -2.22
CA LEU A 73 0.24 -7.17 -2.80
C LEU A 73 -0.19 -6.51 -4.11
N PHE A 74 -0.90 -7.23 -4.98
CA PHE A 74 -1.36 -6.70 -6.27
C PHE A 74 -2.42 -5.60 -6.11
N ILE A 75 -3.41 -5.81 -5.22
CA ILE A 75 -4.44 -4.82 -4.91
C ILE A 75 -3.81 -3.55 -4.33
N SER A 76 -2.87 -3.66 -3.39
CA SER A 76 -2.19 -2.50 -2.82
C SER A 76 -1.38 -1.72 -3.87
N CYS A 77 -0.82 -2.42 -4.85
CA CYS A 77 -0.10 -1.82 -5.97
C CYS A 77 -1.05 -1.06 -6.93
N ILE A 78 -2.21 -1.64 -7.25
CA ILE A 78 -3.24 -0.99 -8.08
C ILE A 78 -3.81 0.23 -7.36
N VAL A 79 -4.17 0.12 -6.08
CA VAL A 79 -4.68 1.24 -5.27
C VAL A 79 -3.64 2.35 -5.18
N GLY A 80 -2.36 1.99 -4.96
CA GLY A 80 -1.26 2.93 -4.93
C GLY A 80 -1.04 3.66 -6.26
N THR A 81 -1.07 2.92 -7.37
CA THR A 81 -0.95 3.47 -8.72
C THR A 81 -2.15 4.34 -9.09
N LEU A 82 -3.36 3.93 -8.73
CA LEU A 82 -4.59 4.70 -8.95
C LEU A 82 -4.58 5.99 -8.14
N PHE A 83 -4.12 5.96 -6.88
CA PHE A 83 -3.96 7.13 -6.03
C PHE A 83 -2.91 8.10 -6.58
N LEU A 84 -1.79 7.58 -7.11
CA LEU A 84 -0.75 8.39 -7.76
C LEU A 84 -1.23 8.95 -9.11
N CYS A 85 -2.03 8.17 -9.85
CA CYS A 85 -2.62 8.55 -11.13
C CYS A 85 -3.79 9.54 -10.96
N PHE A 86 -4.48 9.56 -9.80
CA PHE A 86 -5.42 10.61 -9.40
C PHE A 86 -4.63 11.86 -8.97
N PRO A 87 -4.31 12.79 -9.89
CA PRO A 87 -3.39 13.87 -9.59
C PRO A 87 -4.17 14.94 -8.83
N ARG A 88 -3.61 15.43 -7.72
CA ARG A 88 -3.71 16.85 -7.29
C ARG A 88 -5.08 17.52 -7.15
N PHE A 89 -6.22 16.83 -7.11
CA PHE A 89 -7.54 17.52 -7.06
C PHE A 89 -7.75 18.40 -5.82
N THR A 90 -6.95 18.22 -4.76
CA THR A 90 -7.09 18.97 -3.50
C THR A 90 -6.04 20.06 -3.28
N GLU A 91 -4.94 20.09 -4.03
CA GLU A 91 -3.92 21.15 -3.88
C GLU A 91 -4.26 22.44 -4.66
N GLN A 92 -5.32 22.44 -5.49
CA GLN A 92 -5.85 23.66 -6.11
C GLN A 92 -6.93 24.37 -5.25
N LYS A 93 -7.36 23.81 -4.12
CA LYS A 93 -8.47 24.39 -3.32
C LYS A 93 -8.03 25.22 -2.11
N LYS A 94 -6.77 25.11 -1.66
CA LYS A 94 -6.27 25.80 -0.45
C LYS A 94 -5.32 26.98 -0.72
N VAL A 95 -4.93 27.23 -1.97
CA VAL A 95 -4.16 28.43 -2.40
C VAL A 95 -5.02 29.41 -3.22
N LYS A 96 -6.34 29.19 -3.29
CA LYS A 96 -7.31 30.14 -3.87
C LYS A 96 -8.31 30.68 -2.84
N TYR A 97 -7.92 30.69 -1.56
CA TYR A 97 -8.67 31.25 -0.44
C TYR A 97 -7.73 31.94 0.56
N ASN A 98 -6.74 32.66 0.04
CA ASN A 98 -5.97 33.64 0.81
C ASN A 98 -5.52 34.78 -0.13
N VAL A 99 -6.50 35.36 -0.83
CA VAL A 99 -6.46 36.77 -1.24
C VAL A 99 -6.86 37.62 -0.06
#